data_AF-A0AAW1WPH0-F1
#
_entry.id   AF-A0AAW1WPH0-F1
#
_cell.length_a   1.000
_cell.length_b   1.000
_cell.length_c   1.000
_cell.angle_alpha   90.00
_cell.angle_beta   90.00
_cell.angle_gamma   90.00
#
_symmetry.space_group_name_H-M   'P 1'
#
loop_
_entity.id
_entity.type
_entity.pdbx_description
1 polymer ?
#
loop_
_entity_poly.entity_id
_entity_poly.type
_entity_poly.pdbx_seq_one_letter_code
_entity_poly.pdbx_strand_id
1 'polypeptide(L)'
;MRGGGRERQREHPFIVTEAGEVARGKKNGLDYLFHLYEQCHDFLTQVQNIAKERGEKCPTKVTNQVFRFAKKAGANYINKPKMRHYVHCYALHCLDEEASNALRRECKLRGENIGAWRQACYRPVVEIAAGQGWDIDAIFSAHAQLSVWYVPTKLRQLCHTERNNATVSSSASGGSGTADHLPY
;
A
#
# COMPACT_ATOMS: atom_id res chain seq x y z
N MET A 1 -20.16 -13.51 34.47
CA MET A 1 -18.69 -13.35 34.63
C MET A 1 -18.23 -12.14 33.83
N ARG A 2 -17.58 -11.17 34.48
CA ARG A 2 -17.19 -9.88 33.90
C ARG A 2 -16.05 -10.07 32.90
N GLY A 3 -16.24 -9.52 31.69
CA GLY A 3 -15.20 -9.46 30.66
C GLY A 3 -14.03 -8.61 31.12
N GLY A 4 -12.91 -9.25 31.42
CA GLY A 4 -11.63 -8.58 31.63
C GLY A 4 -11.25 -7.85 30.36
N GLY A 5 -11.36 -6.52 30.39
CA GLY A 5 -10.77 -5.65 29.39
C GLY A 5 -9.26 -5.85 29.41
N ARG A 6 -8.76 -6.76 28.56
CA ARG A 6 -7.34 -6.83 28.24
C ARG A 6 -6.96 -5.46 27.70
N GLU A 7 -6.24 -4.68 28.51
CA GLU A 7 -5.62 -3.43 28.10
C GLU A 7 -4.93 -3.69 26.76
N ARG A 8 -5.36 -2.98 25.72
CA ARG A 8 -4.68 -3.07 24.43
C ARG A 8 -3.30 -2.47 24.65
N GLN A 9 -2.29 -3.32 24.81
CA GLN A 9 -0.90 -2.90 24.88
C GLN A 9 -0.63 -2.11 23.59
N ARG A 10 -0.46 -0.79 23.74
CA ARG A 10 -0.31 0.11 22.61
C ARG A 10 1.04 -0.19 21.98
N GLU A 11 1.03 -0.59 20.71
CA GLU A 11 2.26 -0.83 19.98
C GLU A 11 3.14 0.42 19.93
N HIS A 12 4.44 0.17 19.86
CA HIS A 12 5.41 1.20 19.60
C HIS A 12 5.15 1.84 18.24
N PRO A 13 5.28 3.18 18.13
CA PRO A 13 5.08 3.86 16.86
C PRO A 13 6.18 3.48 15.87
N PHE A 14 5.84 3.50 14.58
CA PHE A 14 6.80 3.31 13.52
C PHE A 14 7.68 4.54 13.33
N ILE A 15 8.93 4.30 12.94
CA ILE A 15 9.87 5.31 12.46
C ILE A 15 10.39 4.89 11.09
N VAL A 16 10.89 5.85 10.32
CA VAL A 16 11.55 5.56 9.05
C VAL A 16 12.87 4.85 9.34
N THR A 17 13.12 3.71 8.69
CA THR A 17 14.36 2.94 8.82
C THR A 17 14.91 2.51 7.46
N GLU A 18 16.23 2.42 7.39
CA GLU A 18 17.05 1.64 6.45
C GLU A 18 16.42 0.26 6.17
N ALA A 19 16.59 -0.30 4.97
CA ALA A 19 16.40 -1.73 4.74
C ALA A 19 17.39 -2.51 5.60
N GLY A 20 16.90 -3.46 6.40
CA GLY A 20 17.68 -4.22 7.36
C GLY A 20 18.02 -3.47 8.65
N GLU A 21 17.62 -2.20 8.79
CA GLU A 21 17.89 -1.44 10.02
C GLU A 21 16.87 -1.78 11.11
N VAL A 22 17.37 -2.22 12.26
CA VAL A 22 16.58 -2.41 13.47
C VAL A 22 16.33 -1.06 14.15
N ALA A 23 15.06 -0.71 14.34
CA ALA A 23 14.67 0.49 15.08
C ALA A 23 15.19 0.44 16.52
N ARG A 24 15.75 1.56 17.00
CA ARG A 24 16.27 1.67 18.37
C ARG A 24 15.20 2.15 19.36
N GLY A 25 15.28 1.64 20.58
CA GLY A 25 14.39 2.03 21.69
C GLY A 25 12.96 1.51 21.52
N LYS A 26 11.98 2.22 22.09
CA LYS A 26 10.55 1.87 22.07
C LYS A 26 9.89 2.25 20.73
N LYS A 27 10.43 1.78 19.61
CA LYS A 27 10.04 2.11 18.23
C LYS A 27 10.04 0.86 17.35
N ASN A 28 9.22 0.86 16.31
CA ASN A 28 9.18 -0.20 15.30
C ASN A 28 9.75 0.30 13.96
N GLY A 29 10.48 -0.55 13.24
CA GLY A 29 11.03 -0.25 11.91
C GLY A 29 10.07 -0.57 10.77
N LEU A 30 10.44 -0.14 9.56
CA LEU A 30 9.62 -0.35 8.35
C LEU A 30 9.65 -1.79 7.84
N ASP A 31 10.75 -2.53 8.02
CA ASP A 31 10.77 -3.95 7.67
C ASP A 31 9.79 -4.76 8.53
N TYR A 32 9.67 -4.41 9.82
CA TYR A 32 8.64 -4.99 10.67
C TYR A 32 7.23 -4.63 10.17
N LEU A 33 7.00 -3.40 9.70
CA LEU A 33 5.72 -3.02 9.09
C LEU A 33 5.40 -3.91 7.87
N PHE A 34 6.35 -4.13 6.96
CA PHE A 34 6.15 -4.97 5.78
C PHE A 34 5.94 -6.44 6.16
N HIS A 35 6.67 -6.94 7.15
CA HIS A 35 6.46 -8.28 7.70
C HIS A 35 5.04 -8.48 8.27
N LEU A 36 4.38 -7.44 8.79
CA LEU A 36 2.96 -7.55 9.19
C LEU A 36 2.02 -7.82 8.00
N TYR A 37 2.37 -7.39 6.79
CA TYR A 37 1.59 -7.70 5.57
C TYR A 37 1.76 -9.16 5.17
N GLU A 38 2.96 -9.71 5.28
CA GLU A 38 3.24 -11.14 5.07
C GLU A 38 2.47 -12.00 6.07
N GLN A 39 2.49 -11.64 7.36
CA GLN A 39 1.68 -12.34 8.38
C GLN A 39 0.17 -12.27 8.04
N CYS A 40 -0.32 -11.15 7.52
CA CYS A 40 -1.70 -11.06 7.05
C CYS A 40 -2.00 -12.00 5.87
N HIS A 41 -1.02 -12.27 5.01
CA HIS A 41 -1.15 -13.23 3.92
C HIS A 41 -1.29 -14.66 4.48
N ASP A 42 -0.43 -15.04 5.44
CA ASP A 42 -0.52 -16.35 6.09
C ASP A 42 -1.87 -16.57 6.80
N PHE A 43 -2.37 -15.53 7.49
CA PHE A 43 -3.70 -15.59 8.09
C PHE A 43 -4.81 -15.70 7.06
N LEU A 44 -4.69 -15.05 5.90
CA LEU A 44 -5.65 -15.22 4.82
C LEU A 44 -5.61 -16.67 4.31
N THR A 45 -4.45 -17.25 4.05
CA THR A 45 -4.30 -18.65 3.62
C THR A 45 -4.94 -19.61 4.62
N GLN A 46 -4.71 -19.42 5.92
CA GLN A 46 -5.36 -20.25 6.96
C GLN A 46 -6.89 -20.10 6.94
N VAL A 47 -7.41 -18.88 6.83
CA VAL A 47 -8.86 -18.63 6.73
C VAL A 47 -9.45 -19.26 5.46
N GLN A 48 -8.72 -19.21 4.33
CA GLN A 48 -9.12 -19.84 3.08
C GLN A 48 -9.20 -21.35 3.21
N ASN A 49 -8.21 -21.99 3.83
CA ASN A 49 -8.19 -23.43 4.04
C ASN A 49 -9.37 -23.88 4.93
N ILE A 50 -9.62 -23.17 6.03
CA ILE A 50 -10.77 -23.44 6.91
C ILE A 50 -12.10 -23.26 6.16
N ALA A 51 -12.24 -22.23 5.32
CA ALA A 51 -13.45 -22.02 4.53
C ALA A 51 -13.68 -23.17 3.53
N LYS A 52 -12.61 -23.63 2.86
CA LYS A 52 -12.66 -24.77 1.92
C LYS A 52 -13.07 -26.06 2.63
N GLU A 53 -12.47 -26.37 3.77
CA GLU A 53 -12.81 -27.56 4.58
C GLU A 53 -14.27 -27.58 5.02
N ARG A 54 -14.86 -26.39 5.25
CA ARG A 54 -16.26 -26.23 5.68
C ARG A 54 -17.26 -26.09 4.54
N GLY A 55 -16.81 -26.03 3.28
CA GLY A 55 -17.67 -25.73 2.13
C GLY A 55 -18.22 -24.29 2.14
N GLU A 56 -17.57 -23.36 2.84
CA GLU A 56 -17.95 -21.95 2.90
C GLU A 56 -17.30 -21.15 1.75
N LYS A 57 -17.87 -19.98 1.45
CA LYS A 57 -17.29 -19.07 0.45
C LYS A 57 -15.88 -18.62 0.87
N CYS A 58 -14.87 -19.03 0.12
CA CYS A 58 -13.47 -18.73 0.36
C CYS A 58 -13.17 -17.23 0.08
N PRO A 59 -12.62 -16.46 1.04
CA PRO A 59 -12.27 -15.06 0.81
C PRO A 59 -11.02 -14.95 -0.08
N THR A 60 -11.01 -14.01 -1.03
CA THR A 60 -9.85 -13.75 -1.91
C THR A 60 -9.05 -12.51 -1.52
N LYS A 61 -9.59 -11.70 -0.60
CA LYS A 61 -8.97 -10.48 -0.09
C LYS A 61 -8.82 -10.54 1.43
N VAL A 62 -7.96 -9.70 2.00
CA VAL A 62 -7.85 -9.50 3.44
C VAL A 62 -9.11 -8.79 3.97
N THR A 63 -10.05 -9.58 4.49
CA THR A 63 -11.35 -9.11 5.02
C THR A 63 -11.33 -8.92 6.54
N ASN A 64 -12.46 -8.44 7.09
CA ASN A 64 -12.68 -8.41 8.55
C ASN A 64 -12.56 -9.80 9.21
N GLN A 65 -12.79 -10.90 8.47
CA GLN A 65 -12.62 -12.25 9.00
C GLN A 65 -11.14 -12.55 9.28
N VAL A 66 -10.24 -12.15 8.38
CA VAL A 66 -8.79 -12.32 8.53
C VAL A 66 -8.30 -11.57 9.78
N PHE A 67 -8.70 -10.31 9.97
CA PHE A 67 -8.33 -9.55 11.16
C PHE A 67 -8.87 -10.14 12.47
N ARG A 68 -10.08 -10.71 12.44
CA ARG A 68 -10.65 -11.42 13.61
C ARG A 68 -9.88 -12.72 13.89
N PHE A 69 -9.50 -13.44 12.85
CA PHE A 69 -8.69 -14.65 12.96
C PHE A 69 -7.31 -14.35 13.54
N ALA A 70 -6.58 -13.37 13.01
CA ALA A 70 -5.28 -12.94 13.52
C ALA A 70 -5.33 -12.61 15.02
N LYS A 71 -6.36 -11.86 15.45
CA LYS A 71 -6.59 -11.57 16.87
C LYS A 71 -6.79 -12.83 17.71
N LYS A 72 -7.57 -13.80 17.22
CA LYS A 72 -7.81 -15.09 17.90
C LYS A 72 -6.53 -15.93 17.98
N ALA A 73 -5.68 -15.85 16.96
CA ALA A 73 -4.38 -16.51 16.89
C ALA A 73 -3.28 -15.82 17.72
N GLY A 74 -3.61 -14.76 18.47
CA GLY A 74 -2.67 -14.07 19.36
C GLY A 74 -1.96 -12.85 18.74
N ALA A 75 -2.08 -12.63 17.43
CA ALA A 75 -1.50 -11.48 16.73
C ALA A 75 -2.30 -10.18 16.94
N ASN A 76 -2.45 -9.77 18.20
CA ASN A 76 -3.23 -8.59 18.61
C ASN A 76 -2.66 -7.26 18.06
N TYR A 77 -1.40 -7.27 17.65
CA TYR A 77 -0.76 -6.13 17.00
C TYR A 77 -1.30 -5.91 15.57
N ILE A 78 -1.79 -6.93 14.88
CA ILE A 78 -2.38 -6.73 13.54
C ILE A 78 -3.78 -6.14 13.67
N ASN A 79 -4.01 -4.98 13.07
CA ASN A 79 -5.34 -4.34 13.08
C ASN A 79 -5.67 -3.65 11.75
N LYS A 80 -6.96 -3.69 11.39
CA LYS A 80 -7.46 -3.18 10.11
C LYS A 80 -7.11 -1.71 9.84
N PRO A 81 -7.28 -0.75 10.77
CA PRO A 81 -6.91 0.64 10.53
C PRO A 81 -5.43 0.79 10.17
N LYS A 82 -4.53 0.18 10.94
CA LYS A 82 -3.09 0.21 10.68
C LYS A 82 -2.75 -0.39 9.31
N MET A 83 -3.22 -1.60 9.03
CA MET A 83 -2.89 -2.27 7.78
C MET A 83 -3.45 -1.53 6.56
N ARG A 84 -4.62 -0.87 6.68
CA ARG A 84 -5.15 -0.05 5.58
C ARG A 84 -4.36 1.23 5.34
N HIS A 85 -3.75 1.78 6.38
CA HIS A 85 -3.06 3.07 6.34
C HIS A 85 -1.76 3.05 5.52
N TYR A 86 -1.11 1.89 5.43
CA TYR A 86 0.20 1.73 4.79
C TYR A 86 0.17 0.82 3.55
N VAL A 87 -1.01 0.43 3.04
CA VAL A 87 -1.10 -0.50 1.88
C VAL A 87 -0.34 0.03 0.67
N HIS A 88 -0.39 1.33 0.40
CA HIS A 88 0.34 1.91 -0.74
C HIS A 88 1.86 1.94 -0.53
N CYS A 89 2.34 2.00 0.72
CA CYS A 89 3.76 1.83 1.04
C CYS A 89 4.21 0.39 0.78
N TYR A 90 3.40 -0.59 1.20
CA TYR A 90 3.64 -2.00 0.89
C TYR A 90 3.54 -2.28 -0.61
N ALA A 91 2.63 -1.60 -1.32
CA ALA A 91 2.53 -1.67 -2.77
C ALA A 91 3.80 -1.18 -3.46
N LEU A 92 4.35 -0.04 -3.03
CA LEU A 92 5.66 0.42 -3.53
C LEU A 92 6.73 -0.63 -3.30
N HIS A 93 6.85 -1.15 -2.07
CA HIS A 93 7.84 -2.17 -1.74
C HIS A 93 7.73 -3.44 -2.60
N CYS A 94 6.51 -3.90 -2.90
CA CYS A 94 6.28 -5.06 -3.76
C CYS A 94 6.56 -4.79 -5.24
N LEU A 95 6.16 -3.61 -5.75
CA LEU A 95 6.24 -3.30 -7.18
C LEU A 95 7.64 -2.83 -7.59
N ASP A 96 8.33 -2.14 -6.69
CA ASP A 96 9.67 -1.59 -6.90
C ASP A 96 10.40 -1.48 -5.55
N GLU A 97 11.03 -2.58 -5.15
CA GLU A 97 11.77 -2.66 -3.89
C GLU A 97 12.94 -1.67 -3.86
N GLU A 98 13.60 -1.44 -5.00
CA GLU A 98 14.72 -0.50 -5.11
C GLU A 98 14.28 0.94 -4.85
N ALA A 99 13.20 1.40 -5.51
CA ALA A 99 12.63 2.72 -5.28
C ALA A 99 12.11 2.87 -3.84
N SER A 100 11.50 1.82 -3.28
CA SER A 100 11.09 1.79 -1.87
C SER A 100 12.29 2.00 -0.93
N ASN A 101 13.38 1.27 -1.15
CA ASN A 101 14.59 1.33 -0.33
C ASN A 101 15.32 2.67 -0.48
N ALA A 102 15.37 3.22 -1.70
CA ALA A 102 15.90 4.55 -1.96
C ALA A 102 15.09 5.63 -1.21
N LEU A 103 13.75 5.57 -1.30
CA LEU A 103 12.88 6.52 -0.61
C LEU A 103 13.03 6.44 0.91
N ARG A 104 13.14 5.24 1.49
CA ARG A 104 13.41 5.04 2.93
C ARG A 104 14.70 5.72 3.36
N ARG A 105 15.77 5.55 2.57
CA ARG A 105 17.08 6.16 2.82
C ARG A 105 17.01 7.67 2.75
N GLU A 106 16.40 8.21 1.70
CA GLU A 106 16.27 9.65 1.50
C GLU A 106 15.46 10.32 2.63
N CYS A 107 14.31 9.75 2.99
CA CYS A 107 13.48 10.25 4.09
C CYS A 107 14.22 10.22 5.43
N LYS A 108 14.97 9.15 5.70
CA LYS A 108 15.77 9.03 6.93
C LYS A 108 16.89 10.06 6.98
N LEU A 109 17.63 10.24 5.88
CA LEU A 109 18.68 11.27 5.77
C LEU A 109 18.12 12.68 6.00
N ARG A 110 16.90 12.94 5.51
CA ARG A 110 16.17 14.20 5.73
C ARG A 110 15.54 14.32 7.13
N GLY A 111 15.65 13.31 7.99
CA GLY A 111 15.04 13.30 9.31
C GLY A 111 13.50 13.32 9.28
N GLU A 112 12.89 12.83 8.21
CA GLU A 112 11.44 12.86 8.03
C GLU A 112 10.72 11.93 9.01
N ASN A 113 9.54 12.38 9.45
CA ASN A 113 8.65 11.53 10.23
C ASN A 113 7.93 10.50 9.33
N ILE A 114 7.37 9.46 9.97
CA ILE A 114 6.62 8.39 9.30
C ILE A 114 5.45 8.91 8.43
N GLY A 115 4.86 10.05 8.79
CA GLY A 115 3.77 10.67 8.07
C GLY A 115 4.21 11.22 6.71
N ALA A 116 5.35 11.90 6.67
CA ALA A 116 5.95 12.45 5.47
C ALA A 116 6.40 11.33 4.50
N TRP A 117 7.17 10.34 4.99
CA TRP A 117 7.54 9.15 4.21
C TRP A 117 6.30 8.45 3.63
N ARG A 118 5.26 8.26 4.44
CA ARG A 118 4.01 7.63 3.98
C ARG A 118 3.35 8.43 2.86
N GLN A 119 3.34 9.76 2.92
CA GLN A 119 2.81 10.57 1.81
C GLN A 119 3.68 10.47 0.57
N ALA A 120 5.01 10.49 0.73
CA ALA A 120 5.96 10.37 -0.38
C ALA A 120 5.82 9.06 -1.16
N CYS A 121 5.40 7.97 -0.50
CA CYS A 121 5.15 6.67 -1.15
C CYS A 121 4.06 6.71 -2.24
N TYR A 122 3.16 7.69 -2.27
CA TYR A 122 2.13 7.74 -3.32
C TYR A 122 2.71 8.03 -4.70
N ARG A 123 3.66 8.97 -4.79
CA ARG A 123 4.21 9.45 -6.06
C ARG A 123 4.80 8.32 -6.92
N PRO A 124 5.77 7.51 -6.44
CA PRO A 124 6.35 6.45 -7.27
C PRO A 124 5.32 5.37 -7.68
N VAL A 125 4.32 5.08 -6.85
CA VAL A 125 3.26 4.12 -7.23
C VAL A 125 2.37 4.68 -8.35
N VAL A 126 2.11 6.00 -8.34
CA VAL A 126 1.38 6.66 -9.44
C VAL A 126 2.22 6.69 -10.71
N GLU A 127 3.54 6.91 -10.61
CA GLU A 127 4.47 6.84 -11.75
C GLU A 127 4.50 5.42 -12.37
N ILE A 128 4.52 4.37 -11.54
CA ILE A 128 4.39 2.98 -12.00
C ILE A 128 3.05 2.77 -12.72
N ALA A 129 1.95 3.29 -12.17
CA ALA A 129 0.64 3.19 -12.81
C ALA A 129 0.61 3.91 -14.16
N ALA A 130 1.21 5.11 -14.26
CA ALA A 130 1.31 5.85 -15.51
C ALA A 130 2.07 5.05 -16.58
N GLY A 131 3.15 4.36 -16.20
CA GLY A 131 3.91 3.47 -17.08
C GLY A 131 3.17 2.21 -17.53
N GLN A 132 2.04 1.87 -16.92
CA GLN A 132 1.26 0.65 -17.19
C GLN A 132 -0.21 0.95 -17.56
N GLY A 133 -0.47 2.09 -18.20
CA GLY A 133 -1.80 2.41 -18.73
C GLY A 133 -2.82 2.88 -17.67
N TRP A 134 -2.35 3.33 -16.51
CA TRP A 134 -3.13 3.93 -15.42
C TRP A 134 -4.10 3.00 -14.68
N ASP A 135 -4.10 1.70 -14.96
CA ASP A 135 -4.99 0.73 -14.31
C ASP A 135 -4.37 0.14 -13.04
N ILE A 136 -4.48 0.89 -11.93
CA ILE A 136 -3.96 0.45 -10.63
C ILE A 136 -4.66 -0.81 -10.09
N ASP A 137 -5.90 -1.10 -10.49
CA ASP A 137 -6.57 -2.34 -10.09
C ASP A 137 -5.95 -3.56 -10.77
N ALA A 138 -5.66 -3.44 -12.07
CA ALA A 138 -4.98 -4.48 -12.83
C ALA A 138 -3.58 -4.75 -12.24
N ILE A 139 -2.83 -3.70 -11.92
CA ILE A 139 -1.49 -3.80 -11.30
C ILE A 139 -1.56 -4.56 -9.97
N PHE A 140 -2.48 -4.18 -9.07
CA PHE A 140 -2.66 -4.89 -7.80
C PHE A 140 -3.10 -6.34 -8.01
N SER A 141 -3.99 -6.59 -8.97
CA SER A 141 -4.54 -7.93 -9.20
C SER A 141 -3.53 -8.89 -9.84
N ALA A 142 -2.60 -8.38 -10.64
CA ALA A 142 -1.54 -9.15 -11.28
C ALA A 142 -0.40 -9.55 -10.32
N HIS A 143 -0.16 -8.75 -9.26
CA HIS A 143 0.94 -9.01 -8.33
C HIS A 143 0.52 -9.96 -7.20
N ALA A 144 1.21 -11.10 -7.03
CA ALA A 144 0.86 -12.13 -6.05
C ALA A 144 0.61 -11.59 -4.63
N GLN A 145 1.52 -10.76 -4.12
CA GLN A 145 1.42 -10.17 -2.77
C GLN A 145 0.38 -9.06 -2.62
N LEU A 146 -0.01 -8.39 -3.72
CA LEU A 146 -0.94 -7.25 -3.68
C LEU A 146 -2.36 -7.64 -4.05
N SER A 147 -2.51 -8.76 -4.76
CA SER A 147 -3.80 -9.30 -5.23
C SER A 147 -4.77 -9.59 -4.10
N VAL A 148 -4.30 -9.73 -2.86
CA VAL A 148 -5.12 -9.94 -1.68
C VAL A 148 -5.54 -8.64 -0.98
N TRP A 149 -5.00 -7.50 -1.38
CA TRP A 149 -5.32 -6.19 -0.82
C TRP A 149 -6.31 -5.43 -1.70
N TYR A 150 -7.06 -4.54 -1.06
CA TYR A 150 -7.87 -3.55 -1.76
C TYR A 150 -7.01 -2.33 -2.06
N VAL A 151 -7.06 -1.82 -3.29
CA VAL A 151 -6.35 -0.58 -3.63
C VAL A 151 -6.89 0.58 -2.79
N PRO A 152 -6.04 1.34 -2.08
CA PRO A 152 -6.47 2.49 -1.28
C PRO A 152 -7.21 3.54 -2.11
N THR A 153 -8.33 4.06 -1.60
CA THR A 153 -9.13 5.08 -2.29
C THR A 153 -8.31 6.30 -2.69
N LYS A 154 -7.43 6.78 -1.81
CA LYS A 154 -6.55 7.93 -2.11
C LYS A 154 -5.60 7.62 -3.28
N LEU A 155 -5.06 6.40 -3.37
CA LEU A 155 -4.17 6.02 -4.47
C LEU A 155 -4.93 6.03 -5.80
N ARG A 156 -6.14 5.46 -5.84
CA ARG A 156 -7.01 5.50 -7.04
C ARG A 156 -7.30 6.93 -7.49
N GLN A 157 -7.65 7.79 -6.54
CA GLN A 157 -7.95 9.20 -6.81
C GLN A 157 -6.74 9.90 -7.44
N LEU A 158 -5.54 9.71 -6.88
CA LEU A 158 -4.32 10.29 -7.43
C LEU A 158 -4.01 9.77 -8.85
N CYS A 159 -4.13 8.46 -9.10
CA CYS A 159 -3.94 7.92 -10.45
C CYS A 159 -4.96 8.51 -11.44
N HIS A 160 -6.22 8.69 -11.06
CA HIS A 160 -7.22 9.33 -11.92
C HIS A 160 -6.92 10.80 -12.20
N THR A 161 -6.54 11.56 -11.16
CA THR A 161 -6.17 12.97 -11.30
C THR A 161 -4.97 13.14 -12.24
N GLU A 162 -3.89 12.38 -12.01
CA GLU A 162 -2.69 12.49 -12.84
C GLU A 162 -2.92 12.01 -14.28
N ARG A 163 -3.74 10.96 -14.49
CA ARG A 163 -4.14 10.55 -15.84
C ARG A 163 -4.84 11.67 -16.59
N ASN A 164 -5.79 12.33 -15.94
CA ASN A 164 -6.54 13.42 -16.55
C ASN A 164 -5.61 14.60 -16.88
N ASN A 165 -4.68 14.94 -15.98
CA ASN A 165 -3.67 15.97 -16.23
C ASN A 165 -2.80 15.61 -17.44
N ALA A 166 -2.32 14.37 -17.53
CA ALA A 166 -1.51 13.90 -18.65
C ALA A 166 -2.26 13.99 -20.00
N THR A 167 -3.54 13.58 -20.03
CA THR A 167 -4.39 13.72 -21.23
C THR A 167 -4.55 15.19 -21.64
N VAL A 168 -4.83 16.09 -20.68
CA VAL A 168 -4.97 17.52 -20.95
C VAL A 168 -3.67 18.11 -21.52
N SER A 169 -2.52 17.82 -20.92
CA SER A 169 -1.21 18.28 -21.42
C SER A 169 -0.90 17.76 -22.83
N SER A 170 -1.28 16.52 -23.14
CA SER A 170 -1.10 15.97 -24.50
C SER A 170 -1.98 16.66 -25.54
N SER A 171 -3.22 17.03 -25.19
CA SER A 171 -4.13 17.76 -26.09
C SER A 171 -3.72 19.22 -26.35
N ALA A 172 -3.10 19.90 -25.38
CA ALA A 172 -2.64 21.28 -25.55
C ALA A 172 -1.45 21.40 -26.51
N SER A 173 -0.70 20.32 -26.70
CA SER A 173 0.51 20.28 -27.54
C SER A 173 0.21 20.04 -29.04
N GLY A 174 -1.04 19.70 -29.38
CA GLY A 174 -1.47 19.41 -30.76
C GLY A 174 -2.12 20.59 -31.51
N GLY A 175 -2.17 21.78 -30.91
CA GLY A 175 -2.95 22.94 -31.39
C GLY A 175 -2.15 24.07 -32.04
N SER A 176 -0.98 23.81 -32.65
CA SER A 176 -0.22 24.83 -33.39
C SER A 176 0.24 24.28 -34.74
N GLY A 177 -0.72 24.16 -35.66
CA GLY A 177 -0.48 23.96 -37.08
C GLY A 177 -1.17 25.09 -37.86
N THR A 178 -0.40 26.13 -38.18
CA THR A 178 -0.73 27.18 -39.14
C THR A 178 -0.82 26.59 -40.54
N ALA A 179 -1.89 26.89 -41.29
CA ALA A 179 -1.91 26.76 -42.74
C ALA A 179 -2.50 28.04 -43.34
N ASP A 180 -1.63 28.72 -44.08
CA ASP A 180 -1.74 30.03 -44.68
C ASP A 180 -2.95 30.23 -45.61
N HIS A 181 -3.50 31.43 -45.53
CA HIS A 181 -4.45 32.01 -46.47
C HIS A 181 -3.65 32.63 -47.64
N LEU A 182 -3.79 32.09 -48.84
CA LEU A 182 -3.27 32.68 -50.09
C LEU A 182 -4.45 33.07 -50.99
N PRO A 183 -4.61 34.35 -51.36
CA PRO A 183 -5.61 34.76 -52.34
C PRO A 183 -5.06 34.64 -53.76
N TYR A 184 -5.93 34.27 -54.70
CA TYR A 184 -5.78 34.57 -56.13
C TYR A 184 -6.99 35.41 -56.55
#